data_AF-A0A6G1R3F5-F1
#
_entry.id   AF-A0A6G1R3F5-F1
#
_cell.length_a   1.000
_cell.length_b   1.000
_cell.length_c   1.000
_cell.angle_alpha   90.00
_cell.angle_beta   90.00
_cell.angle_gamma   90.00
#
_symmetry.space_group_name_H-M   'P 1'
#
loop_
_entity.id
_entity.type
_entity.pdbx_description
1 polymer ?
#
loop_
_entity_poly.entity_id
_entity_poly.type
_entity_poly.pdbx_seq_one_letter_code
_entity_poly.pdbx_strand_id
1 'polypeptide(L)'
;LCTMHSPFWLGSANLLYPLVHTSPVEIFFRELEMRQVALCHLIHFLKETGEQKLLLDLLRFLDRSEEVALSQYREHLNIQDVEKRREFLKVCTGLPFSAEDTSHIQDHYTLLERQIIIEANDRHLE
;
A
#
# COMPACT_ATOMS: atom_id res chain seq x y z
N LEU A 1 -20.84 -6.29 53.79
CA LEU A 1 -19.62 -7.10 53.50
C LEU A 1 -19.94 -8.06 52.37
N CYS A 2 -19.41 -7.80 51.17
CA CYS A 2 -19.06 -8.79 50.14
C CYS A 2 -18.42 -8.02 48.97
N THR A 3 -17.16 -7.66 49.15
CA THR A 3 -16.26 -7.22 48.09
C THR A 3 -15.74 -8.48 47.38
N MET A 4 -16.21 -8.72 46.15
CA MET A 4 -15.61 -9.70 45.24
C MET A 4 -15.27 -8.97 43.93
N HIS A 5 -14.26 -8.10 44.01
CA HIS A 5 -13.54 -7.63 42.83
C HIS A 5 -12.46 -8.67 42.52
N SER A 6 -12.78 -9.63 41.65
CA SER A 6 -11.78 -10.53 41.09
C SER A 6 -11.42 -10.03 39.68
N PRO A 7 -10.17 -9.58 39.44
CA PRO A 7 -9.74 -9.08 38.13
C PRO A 7 -9.50 -10.20 37.10
N PHE A 8 -9.75 -11.46 37.45
CA PHE A 8 -9.39 -12.62 36.64
C PHE A 8 -10.26 -12.82 35.39
N TRP A 9 -11.48 -12.26 35.35
CA TRP A 9 -12.42 -12.43 34.22
C TRP A 9 -12.29 -11.36 33.12
N LEU A 10 -11.56 -10.26 33.37
CA LEU A 10 -11.30 -9.26 32.33
C LEU A 10 -10.26 -9.72 31.29
N GLY A 11 -9.37 -10.64 31.67
CA GLY A 11 -8.33 -11.15 30.77
C GLY A 11 -8.88 -12.08 29.67
N SER A 12 -9.87 -12.90 29.98
CA SER A 12 -10.48 -13.84 29.03
C SER A 12 -11.55 -13.19 28.13
N ALA A 13 -12.24 -12.15 28.60
CA ALA A 13 -13.20 -11.39 27.79
C ALA A 13 -12.53 -10.55 26.69
N ASN A 14 -11.35 -9.97 26.95
CA ASN A 14 -10.60 -9.17 25.97
C ASN A 14 -10.00 -10.01 24.82
N LEU A 15 -9.81 -11.32 25.01
CA LEU A 15 -9.35 -12.24 23.95
C LEU A 15 -10.49 -12.70 23.04
N LEU A 16 -11.73 -12.74 23.55
CA LEU A 16 -12.91 -13.18 22.80
C LEU A 16 -13.61 -12.04 22.05
N TYR A 17 -13.47 -10.79 22.51
CA TYR A 17 -14.08 -9.62 21.88
C TYR A 17 -13.67 -9.43 20.39
N PRO A 18 -12.39 -9.58 19.99
CA PRO A 18 -12.00 -9.47 18.59
C PRO A 18 -12.63 -10.58 17.74
N LEU A 19 -12.69 -11.81 18.25
CA LEU A 19 -13.20 -12.97 17.51
C LEU A 19 -14.71 -12.89 17.23
N VAL A 20 -15.47 -12.30 18.15
CA VAL A 20 -16.94 -12.15 18.02
C VAL A 20 -17.31 -10.97 17.11
N HIS A 21 -16.42 -9.99 16.96
CA HIS A 21 -16.64 -8.78 16.15
C HIS A 21 -15.85 -8.75 14.84
N THR A 22 -14.95 -9.71 14.57
CA THR A 22 -14.23 -9.81 13.31
C THR A 22 -15.17 -10.10 12.16
N SER A 23 -15.03 -9.32 11.09
CA SER A 23 -15.76 -9.58 9.85
C SER A 23 -15.29 -10.91 9.23
N PRO A 24 -16.16 -11.63 8.50
CA PRO A 24 -15.76 -12.88 7.84
C PRO A 24 -14.61 -12.68 6.84
N VAL A 25 -14.41 -11.46 6.32
CA VAL A 25 -13.31 -11.09 5.43
C VAL A 25 -11.97 -10.99 6.18
N GLU A 26 -11.95 -10.41 7.38
CA GLU A 26 -10.74 -10.34 8.21
C GLU A 26 -10.30 -11.73 8.67
N ILE A 27 -11.26 -12.61 9.01
CA ILE A 27 -10.97 -14.01 9.35
C ILE A 27 -10.32 -14.71 8.15
N PHE A 28 -10.84 -14.49 6.94
CA PHE A 28 -10.27 -15.04 5.72
C PHE A 28 -8.84 -14.53 5.47
N PHE A 29 -8.58 -13.23 5.63
CA PHE A 29 -7.23 -12.68 5.47
C PHE A 29 -6.24 -13.20 6.51
N ARG A 30 -6.67 -13.36 7.76
CA ARG A 30 -5.87 -13.95 8.83
C ARG A 30 -5.51 -15.41 8.56
N GLU A 31 -6.47 -16.18 8.05
CA GLU A 31 -6.23 -17.57 7.64
C GLU A 31 -5.32 -17.69 6.41
N LEU A 32 -5.34 -16.69 5.53
CA LEU A 32 -4.45 -16.60 4.36
C LEU A 32 -3.02 -16.20 4.74
N GLU A 33 -2.85 -15.30 5.71
CA GLU A 33 -1.55 -14.91 6.24
C GLU A 33 -0.74 -16.12 6.71
N MET A 34 -1.42 -17.10 7.33
CA MET A 34 -0.80 -18.35 7.77
C MET A 34 -0.45 -19.32 6.61
N ARG A 35 -0.97 -19.09 5.40
CA ARG A 35 -0.82 -19.95 4.22
C ARG A 35 -0.18 -19.17 3.06
N GLN A 36 1.11 -18.90 3.17
CA GLN A 36 1.89 -18.09 2.22
C GLN A 36 1.73 -18.48 0.74
N VAL A 37 1.64 -19.78 0.42
CA VAL A 37 1.42 -20.24 -0.98
C VAL A 37 0.03 -19.84 -1.50
N ALA A 38 -1.01 -20.03 -0.70
CA ALA A 38 -2.37 -19.64 -1.07
C ALA A 38 -2.48 -18.12 -1.19
N LEU A 39 -1.81 -17.37 -0.30
CA LEU A 39 -1.71 -15.93 -0.38
C LEU A 39 -1.05 -15.47 -1.68
N CYS A 40 0.10 -16.05 -2.05
CA CYS A 40 0.77 -15.72 -3.31
C CYS A 40 -0.13 -15.98 -4.54
N HIS A 41 -0.81 -17.12 -4.57
CA HIS A 41 -1.75 -17.44 -5.65
C HIS A 41 -2.93 -16.46 -5.69
N LEU A 42 -3.46 -16.06 -4.53
CA LEU A 42 -4.55 -15.10 -4.47
C LEU A 42 -4.09 -13.71 -4.93
N ILE A 43 -2.94 -13.23 -4.47
CA ILE A 43 -2.38 -11.95 -4.92
C ILE A 43 -2.19 -11.95 -6.43
N HIS A 44 -1.65 -13.04 -6.98
CA HIS A 44 -1.49 -13.19 -8.43
C HIS A 44 -2.84 -13.16 -9.14
N PHE A 45 -3.80 -13.95 -8.67
CA PHE A 45 -5.16 -13.99 -9.22
C PHE A 45 -5.86 -12.63 -9.19
N LEU A 46 -5.73 -11.86 -8.10
CA LEU A 46 -6.31 -10.52 -7.99
C LEU A 46 -5.64 -9.52 -8.95
N LYS A 47 -4.32 -9.66 -9.17
CA LYS A 47 -3.60 -8.86 -10.17
C LYS A 47 -4.05 -9.18 -11.59
N GLU A 48 -4.31 -10.44 -11.91
CA GLU A 48 -4.78 -10.87 -13.24
C GLU A 48 -6.24 -10.50 -13.51
N THR A 49 -7.11 -10.66 -12.51
CA THR A 49 -8.54 -10.34 -12.63
C THR A 49 -8.84 -8.84 -12.55
N GLY A 50 -7.88 -8.03 -12.08
CA GLY A 50 -8.02 -6.58 -11.98
C GLY A 50 -8.82 -6.09 -10.76
N GLU A 51 -9.05 -6.95 -9.77
CA GLU A 51 -9.74 -6.64 -8.52
C GLU A 51 -8.86 -5.82 -7.55
N GLN A 52 -8.47 -4.61 -7.99
CA GLN A 52 -7.51 -3.75 -7.28
C GLN A 52 -7.97 -3.36 -5.87
N LYS A 53 -9.28 -3.17 -5.66
CA LYS A 53 -9.82 -2.80 -4.35
C LYS A 53 -9.57 -3.88 -3.32
N LEU A 54 -9.89 -5.13 -3.65
CA LEU A 54 -9.68 -6.27 -2.77
C LEU A 54 -8.18 -6.55 -2.54
N LEU A 55 -7.36 -6.36 -3.58
CA LEU A 55 -5.91 -6.46 -3.47
C LEU A 55 -5.33 -5.43 -2.49
N LEU A 56 -5.73 -4.17 -2.60
CA LEU A 56 -5.26 -3.11 -1.69
C LEU A 56 -5.72 -3.36 -0.26
N ASP A 57 -6.96 -3.81 -0.06
CA ASP A 57 -7.48 -4.11 1.28
C ASP A 57 -6.73 -5.30 1.91
N LEU A 58 -6.41 -6.34 1.12
CA LEU A 58 -5.58 -7.46 1.56
C LEU A 58 -4.15 -7.00 1.92
N LEU A 59 -3.51 -6.18 1.09
CA LEU A 59 -2.15 -5.69 1.34
C LEU A 59 -2.08 -4.79 2.58
N ARG A 60 -3.10 -3.94 2.79
CA ARG A 60 -3.23 -3.13 4.01
C ARG A 60 -3.41 -3.99 5.25
N PHE A 61 -4.21 -5.05 5.16
CA PHE A 61 -4.41 -5.98 6.28
C PHE A 61 -3.10 -6.69 6.68
N LEU A 62 -2.29 -7.05 5.69
CA LEU A 62 -0.99 -7.72 5.90
C LEU A 62 0.15 -6.75 6.28
N ASP A 63 -0.15 -5.46 6.51
CA ASP A 63 0.81 -4.40 6.76
C ASP A 63 1.89 -4.25 5.66
N ARG A 64 1.58 -4.69 4.43
CA ARG A 64 2.46 -4.61 3.25
C ARG A 64 2.36 -3.23 2.60
N SER A 65 2.71 -2.22 3.38
CA SER A 65 2.64 -0.80 2.99
C SER A 65 3.47 -0.48 1.75
N GLU A 66 4.61 -1.15 1.57
CA GLU A 66 5.45 -1.02 0.37
C GLU A 66 4.75 -1.51 -0.91
N GLU A 67 4.08 -2.68 -0.87
CA GLU A 67 3.34 -3.18 -2.04
C GLU A 67 2.16 -2.25 -2.41
N VAL A 68 1.53 -1.62 -1.41
CA VAL A 68 0.50 -0.59 -1.63
C VAL A 68 1.13 0.65 -2.29
N ALA A 69 2.29 1.09 -1.81
CA ALA A 69 3.01 2.22 -2.38
C ALA A 69 3.42 1.96 -3.83
N LEU A 70 3.90 0.75 -4.15
CA LEU A 70 4.25 0.34 -5.52
C LEU A 70 3.03 0.31 -6.45
N SER A 71 1.89 -0.16 -5.94
CA SER A 71 0.62 -0.11 -6.68
C SER A 71 0.23 1.33 -7.02
N GLN A 72 0.38 2.28 -6.09
CA GLN A 72 0.13 3.69 -6.35
C GLN A 72 1.14 4.28 -7.32
N TYR A 73 2.43 3.99 -7.14
CA TYR A 73 3.49 4.48 -8.02
C TYR A 73 3.22 4.13 -9.47
N ARG A 74 2.73 2.91 -9.77
CA ARG A 74 2.41 2.46 -11.13
C ARG A 74 1.43 3.39 -11.88
N GLU A 75 0.58 4.14 -11.18
CA GLU A 75 -0.37 5.08 -11.80
C GLU A 75 0.33 6.21 -12.58
N HIS A 76 1.62 6.49 -12.32
CA HIS A 76 2.37 7.47 -13.11
C HIS A 76 2.40 7.12 -14.62
N LEU A 77 2.33 5.83 -14.96
CA LEU A 77 2.29 5.35 -16.35
C LEU A 77 1.01 5.78 -17.09
N ASN A 78 -0.08 6.02 -16.35
CA ASN A 78 -1.37 6.43 -16.90
C ASN A 78 -1.46 7.95 -17.13
N ILE A 79 -0.55 8.74 -16.54
CA ILE A 79 -0.56 10.20 -16.65
C ILE A 79 0.16 10.63 -17.92
N GLN A 80 -0.56 11.20 -18.90
CA GLN A 80 0.05 11.65 -20.17
C GLN A 80 0.79 13.00 -20.04
N ASP A 81 0.27 13.90 -19.22
CA ASP A 81 0.81 15.24 -19.01
C ASP A 81 2.08 15.17 -18.14
N VAL A 82 3.20 15.64 -18.69
CA VAL A 82 4.52 15.53 -18.06
C VAL A 82 4.61 16.36 -16.78
N GLU A 83 3.98 17.53 -16.72
CA GLU A 83 3.94 18.38 -15.52
C GLU A 83 3.13 17.70 -14.41
N LYS A 84 1.96 17.16 -14.76
CA LYS A 84 1.14 16.41 -13.80
C LYS A 84 1.83 15.14 -13.33
N ARG A 85 2.57 14.46 -14.21
CA ARG A 85 3.37 13.28 -13.86
C ARG A 85 4.49 13.65 -12.90
N ARG A 86 5.16 14.79 -13.09
CA ARG A 86 6.16 15.32 -12.14
C ARG A 86 5.55 15.55 -10.76
N GLU A 87 4.42 16.27 -10.68
CA GLU A 87 3.75 16.51 -9.40
C GLU A 87 3.30 15.22 -8.73
N PHE A 88 2.83 14.25 -9.51
CA PHE A 88 2.47 12.92 -8.99
C PHE A 88 3.70 12.20 -8.39
N LEU A 89 4.82 12.17 -9.11
CA LEU A 89 6.06 11.55 -8.62
C LEU A 89 6.57 12.23 -7.34
N LYS A 90 6.42 13.54 -7.22
CA LYS A 90 6.73 14.29 -5.99
C LYS A 90 5.90 13.86 -4.80
N VAL A 91 4.64 13.49 -5.01
CA VAL A 91 3.82 12.91 -3.94
C VAL A 91 4.30 11.51 -3.60
N CYS A 92 4.70 10.72 -4.60
CA CYS A 92 5.22 9.37 -4.39
C CYS A 92 6.50 9.34 -3.53
N THR A 93 7.37 10.35 -3.57
CA THR A 93 8.58 10.37 -2.72
C THR A 93 8.25 10.38 -1.21
N GLY A 94 7.02 10.72 -0.82
CA GLY A 94 6.54 10.68 0.56
C GLY A 94 5.88 9.37 0.98
N LEU A 95 5.75 8.38 0.09
CA LEU A 95 5.13 7.10 0.39
C LEU A 95 6.12 6.15 1.09
N PRO A 96 5.61 5.15 1.86
CA PRO A 96 6.44 4.25 2.66
C PRO A 96 7.10 3.16 1.80
N PHE A 97 8.06 3.54 0.97
CA PHE A 97 8.90 2.62 0.21
C PHE A 97 10.10 2.13 1.03
N SER A 98 10.75 1.05 0.59
CA SER A 98 12.12 0.75 1.04
C SER A 98 13.08 1.91 0.71
N ALA A 99 14.22 1.96 1.42
CA ALA A 99 15.21 3.00 1.19
C ALA A 99 15.78 3.00 -0.24
N GLU A 100 15.93 1.80 -0.82
CA GLU A 100 16.37 1.62 -2.21
C GLU A 100 15.33 2.17 -3.18
N ASP A 101 14.07 1.74 -3.08
CA ASP A 101 12.99 2.23 -3.96
C ASP A 101 12.74 3.73 -3.80
N THR A 102 12.84 4.26 -2.57
CA THR A 102 12.76 5.70 -2.31
C THR A 102 13.80 6.47 -3.10
N SER A 103 15.05 5.97 -3.12
CA SER A 103 16.14 6.59 -3.88
C SER A 103 15.87 6.57 -5.38
N HIS A 104 15.35 5.47 -5.91
CA HIS A 104 14.99 5.34 -7.33
C HIS A 104 13.87 6.29 -7.74
N ILE A 105 12.84 6.45 -6.90
CA ILE A 105 11.72 7.36 -7.17
C ILE A 105 12.19 8.82 -7.09
N GLN A 106 13.06 9.16 -6.14
CA GLN A 106 13.65 10.49 -6.03
C GLN A 106 14.51 10.84 -7.26
N ASP A 107 15.31 9.89 -7.73
CA ASP A 107 16.10 10.04 -8.94
C ASP A 107 15.20 10.22 -10.16
N HIS A 108 14.14 9.42 -10.30
CA HIS A 108 13.17 9.54 -11.38
C HIS A 108 12.49 10.93 -11.38
N TYR A 109 12.04 11.42 -10.22
CA TYR A 109 11.49 12.77 -10.09
C TYR A 109 12.49 13.84 -10.55
N THR A 110 13.74 13.74 -10.08
CA THR A 110 14.80 14.73 -10.37
C THR A 110 15.17 14.74 -11.86
N LEU A 111 15.24 13.58 -12.49
CA LEU A 111 15.51 13.46 -13.92
C LEU A 111 14.38 14.06 -14.76
N LEU A 112 13.12 13.78 -14.39
CA LEU A 112 11.97 14.34 -15.10
C LEU A 112 11.91 15.86 -14.98
N GLU A 113 12.19 16.42 -13.80
CA GLU A 113 12.26 17.86 -13.57
C GLU A 113 13.30 18.53 -14.49
N ARG A 114 14.47 17.92 -14.63
CA ARG A 114 15.53 18.40 -15.55
C ARG A 114 15.11 18.29 -17.01
N GLN A 115 14.50 17.18 -17.41
CA GLN A 115 14.07 16.95 -18.78
C GLN A 115 13.07 18.02 -19.24
N ILE A 116 12.08 18.35 -18.40
CA ILE A 116 11.09 19.41 -18.66
C ILE A 116 11.78 20.73 -19.00
N ILE A 117 12.79 21.12 -18.20
CA ILE A 117 13.50 22.40 -18.36
C ILE A 117 14.27 22.42 -19.67
N ILE A 118 14.97 21.32 -19.99
CA ILE A 118 15.77 21.20 -21.22
C ILE A 118 14.85 21.26 -22.44
N GLU A 119 13.79 20.46 -22.48
CA GLU A 119 12.84 20.45 -23.60
C GLU A 119 12.12 21.79 -23.77
N ALA A 120 11.83 22.50 -22.68
CA ALA A 120 11.26 23.83 -22.75
C ALA A 120 12.25 24.81 -23.39
N ASN A 121 13.52 24.76 -23.00
CA ASN A 121 14.57 25.62 -23.57
C ASN A 121 14.81 25.31 -25.06
N ASP A 122 14.88 24.03 -25.43
CA ASP A 122 15.07 23.61 -26.82
C ASP A 122 13.95 24.12 -27.72
N ARG A 123 12.68 24.02 -27.28
CA ARG A 123 11.53 24.59 -28.00
C ARG A 123 11.55 26.11 -28.13
N HIS A 124 12.26 26.83 -27.25
CA HIS A 124 12.40 28.28 -27.35
C HIS A 124 13.47 28.71 -28.37
N LEU A 125 14.37 27.80 -28.74
CA LEU A 125 15.47 28.03 -29.68
C LEU A 125 15.10 27.66 -31.13
N GLU A 126 13.99 26.95 -31.34
CA GLU A 126 13.37 26.66 -32.65
C GLU A 126 12.38 27.75 -33.10
#